data_AF-A0A1H0DBK7-F1
#
_entry.id   AF-A0A1H0DBK7-F1
#
_cell.length_a   1.000
_cell.length_b   1.000
_cell.length_c   1.000
_cell.angle_alpha   90.00
_cell.angle_beta   90.00
_cell.angle_gamma   90.00
#
_symmetry.space_group_name_H-M   'P 1'
#
loop_
_entity.id
_entity.type
_entity.pdbx_description
1 polymer ?
#
loop_
_entity_poly.entity_id
_entity_poly.type
_entity_poly.pdbx_seq_one_letter_code
_entity_poly.pdbx_strand_id
1 'polypeptide(L)'
;MGALLELLGSIGTILFSLTKDVTEEEIEKNINFLKEYQWFQKYLDNDKFENLIMNDKDVRFVIGKLNSEKMKKNAYYKKHQIKIQKVLLRKSN
;
A
#
# COMPACT_ATOMS: atom_id res chain seq x y z
N MET A 1 17.61 15.54 -29.39
CA MET A 1 16.70 14.38 -29.44
C MET A 1 16.86 13.62 -28.13
N GLY A 2 16.02 13.82 -27.12
CA GLY A 2 16.22 13.15 -25.82
C GLY A 2 15.12 13.38 -24.78
N ALA A 3 14.61 14.60 -24.66
CA ALA A 3 13.60 14.93 -23.65
C ALA A 3 12.28 14.14 -23.78
N LEU A 4 11.83 13.86 -25.01
CA LEU A 4 10.60 13.10 -25.24
C LEU A 4 10.74 11.62 -24.85
N LEU A 5 11.91 11.00 -25.09
CA LEU A 5 12.17 9.60 -24.73
C LEU A 5 12.30 9.42 -23.21
N GLU A 6 12.91 10.38 -22.51
CA GLU A 6 12.97 10.37 -21.04
C GLU A 6 11.60 10.53 -20.39
N LEU A 7 10.73 11.39 -20.96
CA LEU A 7 9.35 11.56 -20.49
C LEU A 7 8.51 10.31 -20.73
N LEU A 8 8.66 9.65 -21.89
CA LEU A 8 7.96 8.39 -22.17
C LEU A 8 8.44 7.25 -21.27
N GLY A 9 9.74 7.16 -20.96
CA GLY A 9 10.25 6.19 -19.98
C GLY A 9 9.72 6.41 -18.56
N SER A 10 9.56 7.67 -18.17
CA SER A 10 8.97 8.07 -16.88
C SER A 10 7.47 7.78 -16.81
N ILE A 11 6.74 8.03 -17.89
CA ILE A 11 5.31 7.73 -18.00
C ILE A 11 5.09 6.21 -18.03
N GLY A 12 5.94 5.47 -18.75
CA GLY A 12 5.91 4.02 -18.84
C GLY A 12 6.15 3.33 -17.48
N THR A 13 7.08 3.83 -16.67
CA THR A 13 7.28 3.32 -15.29
C THR A 13 6.11 3.63 -14.35
N ILE A 14 5.49 4.81 -14.49
CA ILE A 14 4.28 5.18 -13.73
C ILE A 14 3.08 4.29 -14.11
N LEU A 15 2.84 4.09 -15.42
CA LEU A 15 1.78 3.22 -15.94
C LEU A 15 2.02 1.75 -15.58
N PHE A 16 3.25 1.26 -15.71
CA PHE A 16 3.63 -0.09 -15.30
C PHE A 16 3.41 -0.32 -13.80
N SER A 17 3.69 0.67 -12.95
CA SER A 17 3.41 0.58 -11.51
C SER A 17 1.92 0.51 -11.18
N LEU A 18 1.07 1.09 -12.04
CA LEU A 18 -0.39 1.02 -11.89
C LEU A 18 -0.94 -0.37 -12.24
N THR A 19 -0.37 -1.04 -13.24
CA THR A 19 -0.82 -2.35 -13.74
C THR A 19 -0.11 -3.56 -13.13
N LYS A 20 1.04 -3.39 -12.46
CA LYS A 20 1.77 -4.50 -11.83
C LYS A 20 0.93 -5.13 -10.71
N ASP A 21 0.68 -6.43 -10.82
CA ASP A 21 0.19 -7.22 -9.67
C ASP A 21 1.20 -7.12 -8.54
N VAL A 22 0.70 -7.00 -7.31
CA VAL A 22 1.58 -6.92 -6.16
C VAL A 22 1.98 -8.32 -5.74
N THR A 23 3.29 -8.53 -5.54
CA THR A 23 3.79 -9.82 -5.05
C THR A 23 3.59 -9.97 -3.55
N GLU A 24 3.56 -11.21 -3.07
CA GLU A 24 3.48 -11.49 -1.64
C GLU A 24 4.67 -10.89 -0.86
N GLU A 25 5.87 -10.94 -1.44
CA GLU A 25 7.07 -10.31 -0.89
C GLU A 25 6.93 -8.79 -0.73
N GLU A 26 6.34 -8.11 -1.73
CA GLU A 26 6.06 -6.66 -1.67
C GLU A 26 5.04 -6.35 -0.57
N ILE A 27 4.02 -7.20 -0.39
CA ILE A 27 3.02 -7.07 0.67
C ILE A 27 3.68 -7.23 2.04
N GLU A 28 4.44 -8.31 2.26
CA GLU A 28 5.11 -8.56 3.54
C GLU A 28 6.10 -7.46 3.91
N LYS A 29 6.89 -6.98 2.93
CA LYS A 29 7.79 -5.84 3.11
C LYS A 29 7.02 -4.59 3.57
N ASN A 30 5.88 -4.31 2.95
CA ASN A 30 5.05 -3.17 3.31
C ASN A 30 4.38 -3.36 4.67
N ILE A 31 3.92 -4.56 5.03
CA ILE A 31 3.40 -4.87 6.37
C ILE A 31 4.48 -4.62 7.43
N ASN A 32 5.70 -5.11 7.21
CA ASN A 32 6.81 -4.92 8.14
C ASN A 32 7.17 -3.45 8.30
N PHE A 33 7.19 -2.68 7.21
CA PHE A 33 7.35 -1.23 7.27
C PHE A 33 6.22 -0.55 8.04
N LEU A 34 4.96 -0.96 7.82
CA LEU A 34 3.80 -0.36 8.48
C LEU A 34 3.75 -0.68 9.98
N LYS A 35 4.31 -1.80 10.44
CA LYS A 35 4.41 -2.15 11.88
C LYS A 35 5.17 -1.12 12.71
N GLU A 36 6.01 -0.28 12.11
CA GLU A 36 6.69 0.83 12.79
C GLU A 36 5.72 1.95 13.23
N TYR A 37 4.51 1.99 12.69
CA TYR A 37 3.55 3.05 12.93
C TYR A 37 2.46 2.64 13.92
N GLN A 38 2.27 3.44 14.97
CA GLN A 38 1.29 3.19 16.03
C GLN A 38 -0.15 2.98 15.53
N TRP A 39 -0.57 3.63 14.46
CA TRP A 39 -1.93 3.44 13.92
C TRP A 39 -2.12 2.06 13.30
N PHE A 40 -1.07 1.48 12.73
CA PHE A 40 -1.14 0.17 12.11
C PHE A 40 -1.05 -0.91 13.17
N GLN A 41 -0.24 -0.71 14.22
CA GLN A 41 -0.24 -1.57 15.42
C GLN A 41 -1.64 -1.68 16.01
N LYS A 42 -2.36 -0.56 16.16
CA LYS A 42 -3.77 -0.57 16.60
C LYS A 42 -4.72 -1.36 15.69
N TYR A 43 -4.39 -1.54 14.42
CA TYR A 43 -5.18 -2.39 13.52
C TYR A 43 -4.82 -3.87 13.70
N LEU A 44 -3.56 -4.17 14.04
CA LEU A 44 -3.13 -5.53 14.38
C LEU A 44 -3.63 -5.98 15.75
N ASP A 45 -3.81 -5.05 16.71
CA ASP A 45 -4.39 -5.36 18.03
C ASP A 45 -5.90 -5.71 17.98
N ASN A 46 -6.53 -5.59 16.81
CA ASN A 46 -7.91 -5.96 16.60
C ASN A 46 -7.97 -7.25 15.77
N ASP A 47 -8.36 -8.37 16.39
CA ASP A 47 -8.36 -9.70 15.76
C ASP A 47 -9.05 -9.74 14.38
N LYS A 48 -10.14 -8.98 14.22
CA LYS A 48 -10.88 -8.92 12.96
C LYS A 48 -10.06 -8.21 11.87
N PHE A 49 -9.45 -7.09 12.19
CA PHE A 49 -8.60 -6.36 11.26
C PHE A 49 -7.28 -7.08 11.00
N GLU A 50 -6.69 -7.70 12.02
CA GLU A 50 -5.50 -8.54 11.86
C GLU A 50 -5.77 -9.67 10.87
N ASN A 51 -6.85 -10.43 11.06
CA ASN A 51 -7.21 -11.52 10.13
C ASN A 51 -7.42 -11.00 8.70
N LEU A 52 -8.02 -9.83 8.52
CA LEU A 52 -8.18 -9.20 7.22
C LEU A 52 -6.83 -8.77 6.61
N ILE A 53 -5.92 -8.21 7.40
CA ILE A 53 -4.56 -7.84 6.97
C ILE A 53 -3.79 -9.10 6.54
N MET A 54 -3.96 -10.21 7.25
CA MET A 54 -3.23 -11.45 6.98
C MET A 54 -3.83 -12.25 5.82
N ASN A 55 -5.15 -12.19 5.60
CA ASN A 55 -5.82 -13.18 4.74
C ASN A 55 -6.73 -12.58 3.65
N ASP A 56 -7.24 -11.35 3.78
CA ASP A 56 -8.14 -10.79 2.76
C ASP A 56 -7.35 -10.22 1.57
N LYS A 57 -7.62 -10.76 0.38
CA LYS A 57 -6.92 -10.38 -0.86
C LYS A 57 -7.00 -8.88 -1.17
N ASP A 58 -8.13 -8.23 -0.91
CA ASP A 58 -8.31 -6.82 -1.24
C ASP A 58 -7.52 -5.93 -0.27
N VAL A 59 -7.57 -6.26 1.02
CA VAL A 59 -6.81 -5.55 2.06
C VAL A 59 -5.32 -5.69 1.78
N ARG A 60 -4.85 -6.92 1.53
CA ARG A 60 -3.46 -7.21 1.19
C ARG A 60 -3.00 -6.50 -0.08
N PHE A 61 -3.83 -6.47 -1.13
CA PHE A 61 -3.52 -5.74 -2.35
C PHE A 61 -3.37 -4.23 -2.12
N VAL A 62 -4.24 -3.62 -1.30
CA VAL A 62 -4.15 -2.20 -0.95
C VAL A 62 -2.87 -1.89 -0.19
N ILE A 63 -2.48 -2.74 0.76
CA ILE A 63 -1.20 -2.64 1.48
C ILE A 63 -0.03 -2.81 0.50
N GLY A 64 -0.14 -3.77 -0.40
CA GLY A 64 0.85 -4.05 -1.42
C GLY A 64 1.15 -2.89 -2.37
N LYS A 65 0.13 -2.12 -2.77
CA LYS A 65 0.28 -0.94 -3.64
C LYS A 65 0.96 0.26 -2.96
N LEU A 66 1.26 0.17 -1.67
CA LEU A 66 1.99 1.19 -0.94
C LEU A 66 3.43 1.27 -1.46
N ASN A 67 3.87 2.49 -1.74
CA ASN A 67 5.27 2.79 -2.00
C ASN A 67 5.88 3.39 -0.74
N SER A 68 6.69 2.60 -0.03
CA SER A 68 7.32 2.98 1.24
C SER A 68 8.28 4.16 1.08
N GLU A 69 8.93 4.34 -0.08
CA GLU A 69 9.80 5.49 -0.36
C GLU A 69 9.00 6.82 -0.37
N LYS A 70 7.74 6.78 -0.82
CA LYS A 70 6.84 7.94 -0.85
C LYS A 70 6.19 8.25 0.50
N MET A 71 6.28 7.34 1.48
CA MET A 71 5.70 7.53 2.81
C MET A 71 6.36 8.63 3.63
N LYS A 72 7.58 9.06 3.26
CA LYS A 72 8.23 10.26 3.81
C LYS A 72 7.41 11.56 3.56
N LYS A 73 6.43 11.53 2.66
CA LYS A 73 5.54 12.66 2.36
C LYS A 73 4.23 12.52 3.17
N ASN A 74 3.99 13.46 4.09
CA ASN A 74 2.81 13.48 4.98
C ASN A 74 1.46 13.28 4.26
N ALA A 75 1.27 13.85 3.07
CA ALA A 75 0.04 13.70 2.30
C ALA A 75 -0.15 12.27 1.75
N TYR A 76 0.94 11.63 1.31
CA TYR A 76 0.90 10.27 0.80
C TYR A 76 0.60 9.27 1.92
N TYR A 77 1.23 9.46 3.08
CA TYR A 77 0.99 8.71 4.31
C TYR A 77 -0.49 8.73 4.71
N LYS A 78 -1.07 9.93 4.90
CA LYS A 78 -2.48 10.06 5.31
C LYS A 78 -3.43 9.42 4.30
N LYS A 79 -3.15 9.58 3.00
CA LYS A 79 -3.95 8.98 1.93
C LYS A 79 -3.96 7.45 2.00
N HIS A 80 -2.81 6.82 2.28
CA HIS A 80 -2.74 5.36 2.36
C HIS A 80 -3.34 4.81 3.65
N GLN A 81 -3.12 5.48 4.78
CA GLN A 81 -3.79 5.14 6.04
C GLN A 81 -5.32 5.13 5.86
N ILE A 82 -5.89 6.18 5.27
CA ILE A 82 -7.34 6.27 5.01
C ILE A 82 -7.80 5.15 4.07
N LYS A 83 -7.02 4.81 3.04
CA LYS A 83 -7.38 3.71 2.12
C LYS A 83 -7.42 2.36 2.83
N ILE A 84 -6.40 2.05 3.63
CA ILE A 84 -6.32 0.81 4.41
C ILE A 84 -7.49 0.74 5.39
N GLN A 85 -7.75 1.83 6.13
CA GLN A 85 -8.88 1.89 7.06
C GLN A 85 -10.23 1.66 6.36
N LYS A 86 -10.45 2.28 5.20
CA LYS A 86 -11.69 2.11 4.44
C LYS A 86 -11.92 0.68 3.98
N VAL A 87 -10.88 0.00 3.49
CA VAL A 87 -11.02 -1.39 3.05
C VAL A 87 -11.24 -2.33 4.25
N LEU A 88 -10.56 -2.10 5.37
CA LEU A 88 -10.77 -2.84 6.61
C LEU A 88 -12.22 -2.72 7.09
N LEU A 89 -12.74 -1.48 7.21
CA LEU A 89 -14.12 -1.23 7.64
C LEU A 89 -15.16 -1.84 6.68
N ARG A 90 -14.91 -1.77 5.37
CA ARG A 90 -15.79 -2.38 4.36
C ARG A 90 -15.85 -3.90 4.48
N LYS A 91 -14.72 -4.54 4.79
CA LYS A 91 -14.61 -6.00 4.92
C LYS A 91 -14.98 -6.50 6.31
N SER A 92 -15.04 -5.60 7.29
CA SER A 92 -15.41 -5.91 8.66
C SER A 92 -16.87 -5.68 8.98
N ASN A 93 -17.69 -5.25 8.03
CA ASN A 93 -19.13 -5.15 8.18
C ASN A 93 -19.78 -6.28 7.39
#